data_AF-A0A7S1JI38-F1
#
_entry.id   AF-A0A7S1JI38-F1
#
_cell.length_a   1.000
_cell.length_b   1.000
_cell.length_c   1.000
_cell.angle_alpha   90.00
_cell.angle_beta   90.00
_cell.angle_gamma   90.00
#
_symmetry.space_group_name_H-M   'P 1'
#
loop_
_entity.id
_entity.type
_entity.pdbx_description
1 polymer ?
#
loop_
_entity_poly.entity_id
_entity_poly.type
_entity_poly.pdbx_seq_one_letter_code
_entity_poly.pdbx_strand_id
1 'polypeptide(L)'
;PGILSTRPEGGPIANSQGGGWILPPPTGPMHMGFPTHNAPQQNHPPEVAGTSFGHVFDISTLSALEHRIEVPQDVGDKLVFLMNNLMESNLEQTVGEMKKFLQPSHLGYLSQYIVVKRASLEPNYHKLYMALIDRLGLKELEATVLATTYSSCKALLQSERVRHSSSERALLKNLASWLGLMTLARNKPLLTKDLGIKELLFEGMQKGMLIAVVPFVCKVLEHCAASKIFKPPNPWMMGIVMLLVEIHSQPDLKLTLKFEVEVLCKHLSINIHEVSQMIGKGPGGDNGGRLAAIRKNIDISNSTDFMSKDAVPVGGRKDAKPQGFPGPAHPGMPFFGGFGGPPPGPDAMHTPPGPPGFEHPMGIGPGPHPDPGPAGDGGHMGILPGTG
;
A
#
# COMPACT_ATOMS: atom_id res chain seq x y z
N PRO A 1 -14.97 65.84 1.83
CA PRO A 1 -16.09 66.70 2.26
C PRO A 1 -17.06 66.99 1.09
N GLY A 2 -18.32 66.56 1.10
CA GLY A 2 -19.05 65.70 2.04
C GLY A 2 -20.54 65.60 1.64
N ILE A 3 -21.24 64.57 2.15
CA ILE A 3 -22.63 64.60 2.69
C ILE A 3 -23.76 64.97 1.66
N LEU A 4 -24.65 64.07 1.18
CA LEU A 4 -25.64 63.17 1.81
C LEU A 4 -26.95 63.89 2.24
N SER A 5 -28.09 63.60 1.57
CA SER A 5 -29.52 63.81 1.95
C SER A 5 -30.43 63.61 0.71
N THR A 6 -31.71 63.18 0.74
CA THR A 6 -32.63 62.70 1.80
C THR A 6 -33.83 61.95 1.18
N ARG A 7 -34.52 61.10 1.96
CA ARG A 7 -35.86 60.49 1.69
C ARG A 7 -36.95 61.29 2.42
N PRO A 8 -38.21 61.36 1.94
CA PRO A 8 -39.37 60.64 2.56
C PRO A 8 -40.33 60.06 1.47
N GLU A 9 -41.05 58.93 1.62
CA GLU A 9 -42.16 58.51 2.51
C GLU A 9 -43.57 59.12 2.22
N GLY A 10 -44.58 58.25 2.02
CA GLY A 10 -46.02 58.57 1.97
C GLY A 10 -46.86 57.77 0.92
N GLY A 11 -47.81 56.92 1.34
CA GLY A 11 -48.80 56.20 0.49
C GLY A 11 -50.20 56.85 0.54
N PRO A 12 -51.35 56.11 0.48
CA PRO A 12 -51.59 54.66 0.29
C PRO A 12 -52.82 54.34 -0.65
N ILE A 13 -53.62 53.26 -0.35
CA ILE A 13 -54.90 52.79 -0.99
C ILE A 13 -54.68 51.84 -2.20
N ALA A 14 -55.43 50.74 -2.50
CA ALA A 14 -56.39 49.80 -1.83
C ALA A 14 -56.81 48.68 -2.86
N ASN A 15 -57.58 47.59 -2.63
CA ASN A 15 -57.83 46.64 -1.50
C ASN A 15 -58.89 45.57 -1.93
N SER A 16 -58.61 44.24 -1.95
CA SER A 16 -59.68 43.20 -2.02
C SER A 16 -59.29 41.74 -1.62
N GLN A 17 -59.88 41.27 -0.50
CA GLN A 17 -60.53 39.95 -0.20
C GLN A 17 -59.88 38.59 -0.60
N GLY A 18 -59.93 37.51 0.21
CA GLY A 18 -60.48 37.33 1.57
C GLY A 18 -60.53 35.86 2.09
N GLY A 19 -60.85 35.67 3.39
CA GLY A 19 -61.07 34.38 4.11
C GLY A 19 -59.79 33.61 4.51
N GLY A 20 -59.63 32.94 5.67
CA GLY A 20 -60.43 32.62 6.88
C GLY A 20 -59.80 31.31 7.47
N TRP A 21 -59.57 31.05 8.76
CA TRP A 21 -60.22 31.41 10.04
C TRP A 21 -59.23 31.42 11.23
N ILE A 22 -59.63 31.96 12.39
CA ILE A 22 -58.85 32.12 13.64
C ILE A 22 -59.71 31.67 14.86
N LEU A 23 -59.09 31.30 16.00
CA LEU A 23 -59.48 31.51 17.45
C LEU A 23 -58.96 30.33 18.34
N PRO A 24 -58.88 30.43 19.69
CA PRO A 24 -58.37 31.51 20.57
C PRO A 24 -57.44 31.01 21.74
N PRO A 25 -56.87 31.88 22.61
CA PRO A 25 -56.10 31.52 23.83
C PRO A 25 -56.95 31.53 25.12
N PRO A 26 -56.41 31.18 26.33
CA PRO A 26 -56.07 32.25 27.31
C PRO A 26 -54.98 31.93 28.40
N THR A 27 -54.49 33.00 29.08
CA THR A 27 -54.01 33.17 30.50
C THR A 27 -53.56 31.95 31.36
N GLY A 28 -52.54 31.96 32.24
CA GLY A 28 -51.92 33.01 33.09
C GLY A 28 -50.97 32.36 34.16
N PRO A 29 -50.35 33.11 35.10
CA PRO A 29 -49.04 32.73 35.69
C PRO A 29 -49.01 32.31 37.19
N MET A 30 -47.90 31.71 37.65
CA MET A 30 -47.39 31.78 39.05
C MET A 30 -45.87 31.52 39.14
N HIS A 31 -45.21 32.12 40.15
CA HIS A 31 -43.74 32.14 40.32
C HIS A 31 -43.36 32.08 41.81
N MET A 32 -42.48 31.14 42.22
CA MET A 32 -41.62 31.07 43.44
C MET A 32 -40.84 29.74 43.39
N GLY A 33 -39.57 29.56 43.77
CA GLY A 33 -38.50 30.45 44.27
C GLY A 33 -37.13 29.71 44.22
N PHE A 34 -36.01 30.42 44.45
CA PHE A 34 -34.61 29.91 44.44
C PHE A 34 -34.18 29.31 45.81
N PRO A 35 -32.98 28.65 46.02
CA PRO A 35 -31.74 28.67 45.20
C PRO A 35 -30.87 27.37 45.07
N THR A 36 -29.86 27.46 44.19
CA THR A 36 -28.53 26.76 44.15
C THR A 36 -28.40 25.22 44.16
N HIS A 37 -27.91 24.61 43.06
CA HIS A 37 -26.49 24.18 42.89
C HIS A 37 -26.18 23.62 41.47
N ASN A 38 -24.94 23.80 41.01
CA ASN A 38 -24.23 23.19 39.87
C ASN A 38 -24.89 23.05 38.48
N ALA A 39 -24.29 23.72 37.48
CA ALA A 39 -24.56 23.52 36.06
C ALA A 39 -23.85 22.27 35.50
N PRO A 40 -24.45 21.49 34.57
CA PRO A 40 -23.76 20.43 33.83
C PRO A 40 -22.85 21.01 32.75
N GLN A 41 -21.66 20.43 32.58
CA GLN A 41 -20.75 20.74 31.47
C GLN A 41 -21.37 20.34 30.12
N GLN A 42 -21.20 21.18 29.10
CA GLN A 42 -21.52 20.82 27.72
C GLN A 42 -20.46 19.83 27.21
N ASN A 43 -20.84 18.56 27.03
CA ASN A 43 -20.00 17.59 26.34
C ASN A 43 -19.90 17.95 24.85
N HIS A 44 -18.68 18.06 24.35
CA HIS A 44 -18.41 18.01 22.91
C HIS A 44 -18.87 16.64 22.36
N PRO A 45 -19.43 16.57 21.14
CA PRO A 45 -19.76 15.29 20.52
C PRO A 45 -18.47 14.50 20.25
N PRO A 46 -18.48 13.16 20.45
CA PRO A 46 -17.31 12.35 20.17
C PRO A 46 -16.97 12.37 18.68
N GLU A 47 -15.67 12.44 18.40
CA GLU A 47 -15.09 12.35 17.07
C GLU A 47 -15.60 11.10 16.35
N VAL A 48 -16.17 11.29 15.15
CA VAL A 48 -16.74 10.18 14.36
C VAL A 48 -15.59 9.38 13.76
N ALA A 49 -15.10 8.41 14.54
CA ALA A 49 -14.17 7.40 14.05
C ALA A 49 -14.81 6.68 12.86
N GLY A 50 -14.20 6.83 11.68
CA GLY A 50 -14.66 6.19 10.46
C GLY A 50 -14.76 4.67 10.64
N THR A 51 -15.95 4.12 10.43
CA THR A 51 -16.28 2.70 10.63
C THR A 51 -15.66 1.82 9.55
N SER A 52 -14.34 1.63 9.63
CA SER A 52 -13.66 0.56 8.91
C SER A 52 -13.83 -0.76 9.68
N PHE A 53 -14.59 -1.70 9.12
CA PHE A 53 -14.59 -3.09 9.56
C PHE A 53 -13.25 -3.73 9.18
N GLY A 54 -12.22 -3.44 9.97
CA GLY A 54 -10.83 -3.82 9.73
C GLY A 54 -10.08 -4.05 11.03
N HIS A 55 -9.07 -4.90 10.96
CA HIS A 55 -8.19 -5.22 12.08
C HIS A 55 -7.63 -3.94 12.71
N VAL A 56 -7.85 -3.70 14.00
CA VAL A 56 -7.16 -2.61 14.70
C VAL A 56 -5.66 -2.87 14.63
N PHE A 57 -4.93 -1.94 14.00
CA PHE A 57 -3.48 -2.04 13.89
C PHE A 57 -2.82 -1.55 15.17
N ASP A 58 -2.00 -2.40 15.77
CA ASP A 58 -1.18 -2.02 16.91
C ASP A 58 0.08 -1.33 16.40
N ILE A 59 0.03 0.00 16.39
CA ILE A 59 1.12 0.86 15.96
C ILE A 59 2.12 1.19 17.09
N SER A 60 2.06 0.53 18.25
CA SER A 60 2.91 0.86 19.43
C SER A 60 4.40 0.87 19.09
N THR A 61 4.90 -0.20 18.45
CA THR A 61 6.31 -0.32 18.01
C THR A 61 6.75 0.78 17.05
N LEU A 62 5.86 1.28 16.18
CA LEU A 62 6.17 2.41 15.29
C LEU A 62 6.04 3.76 15.98
N SER A 63 5.08 3.91 16.89
CA SER A 63 4.85 5.14 17.66
C SER A 63 5.99 5.37 18.67
N ALA A 64 6.66 4.30 19.12
CA ALA A 64 7.89 4.39 19.91
C ALA A 64 9.08 5.02 19.14
N LEU A 65 9.03 5.08 17.80
CA LEU A 65 10.00 5.81 16.98
C LEU A 65 9.65 7.29 16.79
N GLU A 66 8.51 7.75 17.31
CA GLU A 66 8.07 9.13 17.19
C GLU A 66 8.95 10.03 18.07
N HIS A 67 10.08 10.42 17.50
CA HIS A 67 10.86 11.57 17.94
C HIS A 67 9.89 12.75 18.00
N ARG A 68 9.91 13.50 19.10
CA ARG A 68 9.15 14.75 19.24
C ARG A 68 9.74 15.83 18.33
N ILE A 69 9.39 15.75 17.05
CA ILE A 69 9.67 16.78 16.06
C ILE A 69 8.60 17.84 16.26
N GLU A 70 8.89 18.79 17.14
CA GLU A 70 7.98 19.86 17.49
C GLU A 70 7.79 20.80 16.29
N VAL A 71 6.57 20.84 15.78
CA VAL A 71 6.08 21.85 14.83
C VAL A 71 5.02 22.70 15.53
N PRO A 72 4.83 23.98 15.13
CA PRO A 72 3.70 24.77 15.59
C PRO A 72 2.39 24.02 15.41
N GLN A 73 1.49 24.08 16.39
CA GLN A 73 0.28 23.26 16.38
C GLN A 73 -0.59 23.52 15.14
N ASP A 74 -0.71 24.78 14.71
CA ASP A 74 -1.41 25.18 13.48
C ASP A 74 -0.82 24.55 12.21
N VAL A 75 0.51 24.37 12.16
CA VAL A 75 1.20 23.67 11.07
C VAL A 75 0.92 22.17 11.14
N GLY A 76 1.00 21.57 12.34
CA GLY A 76 0.70 20.15 12.56
C GLY A 76 -0.73 19.78 12.15
N ASP A 77 -1.71 20.48 12.73
CA ASP A 77 -3.14 20.27 12.48
C ASP A 77 -3.47 20.46 10.99
N LYS A 78 -2.86 21.45 10.32
CA LYS A 78 -3.04 21.67 8.88
C LYS A 78 -2.43 20.57 8.02
N LEU A 79 -1.26 20.03 8.38
CA LEU A 79 -0.67 18.89 7.67
C LEU A 79 -1.53 17.63 7.83
N VAL A 80 -2.02 17.36 9.05
CA VAL A 80 -2.94 16.25 9.33
C VAL A 80 -4.22 16.39 8.52
N PHE A 81 -4.85 17.57 8.52
CA PHE A 81 -6.05 17.85 7.74
C PHE A 81 -5.84 17.59 6.23
N LEU A 82 -4.76 18.12 5.66
CA LEU A 82 -4.46 17.95 4.24
C LEU A 82 -4.15 16.50 3.85
N MET A 83 -3.43 15.77 4.71
CA MET A 83 -3.12 14.36 4.47
C MET A 83 -4.34 13.44 4.60
N ASN A 84 -5.23 13.72 5.57
CA ASN A 84 -6.45 12.95 5.78
C ASN A 84 -7.46 13.12 4.63
N ASN A 85 -7.54 14.31 4.04
CA ASN A 85 -8.45 14.64 2.94
C ASN A 85 -7.81 14.49 1.55
N LEU A 86 -6.61 13.92 1.44
CA LEU A 86 -5.90 13.75 0.17
C LEU A 86 -6.60 12.74 -0.74
N MET A 87 -6.93 13.17 -1.96
CA MET A 87 -7.56 12.38 -3.01
C MET A 87 -6.85 12.62 -4.35
N GLU A 88 -6.99 11.71 -5.31
CA GLU A 88 -6.42 11.91 -6.66
C GLU A 88 -6.95 13.19 -7.33
N SER A 89 -8.21 13.55 -7.08
CA SER A 89 -8.88 14.73 -7.65
C SER A 89 -8.42 16.07 -7.06
N ASN A 90 -7.89 16.10 -5.83
CA ASN A 90 -7.43 17.33 -5.16
C ASN A 90 -5.91 17.42 -4.98
N LEU A 91 -5.15 16.44 -5.51
CA LEU A 91 -3.70 16.33 -5.35
C LEU A 91 -2.95 17.63 -5.66
N GLU A 92 -3.18 18.24 -6.83
CA GLU A 92 -2.47 19.46 -7.24
C GLU A 92 -2.84 20.68 -6.38
N GLN A 93 -4.09 20.75 -5.89
CA GLN A 93 -4.51 21.77 -4.91
C GLN A 93 -3.77 21.56 -3.58
N THR A 94 -3.76 20.34 -3.04
CA THR A 94 -3.08 20.02 -1.78
C THR A 94 -1.58 20.28 -1.85
N VAL A 95 -0.93 19.95 -2.98
CA VAL A 95 0.47 20.32 -3.27
C VAL A 95 0.66 21.84 -3.25
N GLY A 96 -0.22 22.58 -3.94
CA GLY A 96 -0.20 24.04 -3.98
C GLY A 96 -0.44 24.70 -2.63
N GLU A 97 -1.24 24.09 -1.75
CA GLU A 97 -1.46 24.55 -0.38
C GLU A 97 -0.28 24.25 0.54
N MET A 98 0.26 23.02 0.50
CA MET A 98 1.46 22.63 1.25
C MET A 98 2.66 23.52 0.92
N LYS A 99 2.90 23.82 -0.37
CA LYS A 99 4.01 24.68 -0.81
C LYS A 99 3.97 26.12 -0.26
N LYS A 100 2.82 26.60 0.24
CA LYS A 100 2.70 27.95 0.82
C LYS A 100 3.28 28.06 2.24
N PHE A 101 3.43 26.94 2.96
CA PHE A 101 3.83 26.96 4.38
C PHE A 101 4.82 25.87 4.80
N LEU A 102 5.11 24.87 3.95
CA LEU A 102 6.18 23.92 4.21
C LEU A 102 7.54 24.63 4.27
N GLN A 103 8.29 24.32 5.33
CA GLN A 103 9.66 24.76 5.59
C GLN A 103 10.52 23.52 5.90
N PRO A 104 11.86 23.59 5.78
CA PRO A 104 12.74 22.44 6.08
C PRO A 104 12.50 21.83 7.46
N SER A 105 12.22 22.66 8.48
CA SER A 105 11.86 22.24 9.84
C SER A 105 10.62 21.34 9.93
N HIS A 106 9.68 21.45 8.98
CA HIS A 106 8.43 20.69 8.98
C HIS A 106 8.58 19.31 8.31
N LEU A 107 9.66 19.07 7.57
CA LEU A 107 9.80 17.88 6.72
C LEU A 107 9.94 16.59 7.52
N GLY A 108 10.59 16.63 8.69
CA GLY A 108 10.71 15.47 9.59
C GLY A 108 9.37 15.06 10.21
N TYR A 109 8.53 16.03 10.60
CA TYR A 109 7.18 15.75 11.10
C TYR A 109 6.31 15.17 9.97
N LEU A 110 6.34 15.78 8.79
CA LEU A 110 5.61 15.28 7.63
C LEU A 110 6.06 13.88 7.20
N SER A 111 7.37 13.59 7.21
CA SER A 111 7.87 12.26 6.85
C SER A 111 7.45 11.19 7.86
N GLN A 112 7.51 11.51 9.15
CA GLN A 112 7.02 10.65 10.23
C GLN A 112 5.53 10.36 10.08
N TYR A 113 4.72 11.39 9.84
CA TYR A 113 3.28 11.24 9.62
C TYR A 113 2.97 10.38 8.38
N ILE A 114 3.61 10.68 7.23
CA ILE A 114 3.44 9.90 5.98
C ILE A 114 3.80 8.42 6.20
N VAL A 115 4.91 8.11 6.85
CA VAL A 115 5.37 6.71 6.99
C VAL A 115 4.58 5.99 8.08
N VAL A 116 4.49 6.55 9.29
CA VAL A 116 3.94 5.87 10.47
C VAL A 116 2.42 5.88 10.47
N LYS A 117 1.78 7.03 10.20
CA LYS A 117 0.31 7.17 10.32
C LYS A 117 -0.44 6.92 9.00
N ARG A 118 0.23 6.89 7.83
CA ARG A 118 -0.43 6.65 6.53
C ARG A 118 0.12 5.40 5.83
N ALA A 119 1.36 5.39 5.35
CA ALA A 119 1.92 4.30 4.55
C ALA A 119 1.97 2.94 5.28
N SER A 120 2.16 2.92 6.61
CA SER A 120 2.10 1.66 7.38
C SER A 120 0.69 1.05 7.48
N LEU A 121 -0.36 1.87 7.36
CA LEU A 121 -1.77 1.50 7.56
C LEU A 121 -2.56 1.35 6.25
N GLU A 122 -2.19 2.11 5.23
CA GLU A 122 -3.04 2.40 4.06
C GLU A 122 -2.36 2.02 2.73
N PRO A 123 -2.12 0.71 2.47
CA PRO A 123 -1.38 0.26 1.30
C PRO A 123 -2.01 0.67 -0.05
N ASN A 124 -3.34 0.83 -0.08
CA ASN A 124 -4.08 1.25 -1.28
C ASN A 124 -3.71 2.68 -1.72
N TYR A 125 -3.30 3.54 -0.80
CA TYR A 125 -2.97 4.94 -1.08
C TYR A 125 -1.48 5.20 -1.33
N HIS A 126 -0.62 4.17 -1.32
CA HIS A 126 0.84 4.31 -1.56
C HIS A 126 1.17 5.07 -2.85
N LYS A 127 0.44 4.82 -3.95
CA LYS A 127 0.68 5.54 -5.21
C LYS A 127 0.33 7.01 -5.13
N LEU A 128 -0.73 7.37 -4.39
CA LEU A 128 -1.14 8.75 -4.16
C LEU A 128 -0.13 9.50 -3.28
N TYR A 129 0.38 8.86 -2.22
CA TYR A 129 1.43 9.44 -1.37
C TYR A 129 2.77 9.60 -2.09
N MET A 130 3.13 8.68 -2.99
CA MET A 130 4.26 8.87 -3.91
C MET A 130 4.04 10.06 -4.85
N ALA A 131 2.87 10.17 -5.46
CA ALA A 131 2.55 11.30 -6.34
C ALA A 131 2.61 12.64 -5.60
N LEU A 132 2.15 12.70 -4.33
CA LEU A 132 2.28 13.89 -3.48
C LEU A 132 3.74 14.29 -3.28
N ILE A 133 4.60 13.35 -2.85
CA ILE A 133 6.03 13.62 -2.61
C ILE A 133 6.72 14.09 -3.90
N ASP A 134 6.42 13.44 -5.03
CA ASP A 134 6.97 13.81 -6.34
C ASP A 134 6.52 15.20 -6.81
N ARG A 135 5.25 15.56 -6.59
CA ARG A 135 4.69 16.87 -6.94
C ARG A 135 5.14 17.99 -6.00
N LEU A 136 5.41 17.69 -4.73
CA LEU A 136 6.08 18.62 -3.82
C LEU A 136 7.48 18.96 -4.33
N GLY A 137 8.21 17.99 -4.90
CA GLY A 137 9.52 18.20 -5.53
C GLY A 137 10.66 18.47 -4.56
N LEU A 138 10.43 18.25 -3.26
CA LEU A 138 11.38 18.52 -2.19
C LEU A 138 12.31 17.30 -1.99
N LYS A 139 13.53 17.35 -2.52
CA LYS A 139 14.53 16.26 -2.40
C LYS A 139 14.83 15.88 -0.95
N GLU A 140 14.86 16.86 -0.05
CA GLU A 140 15.05 16.64 1.38
C GLU A 140 13.88 15.86 2.00
N LEU A 141 12.64 16.14 1.60
CA LEU A 141 11.47 15.36 2.01
C LEU A 141 11.57 13.92 1.50
N GLU A 142 11.92 13.70 0.22
CA GLU A 142 12.09 12.34 -0.33
C GLU A 142 13.14 11.55 0.45
N ALA A 143 14.30 12.17 0.74
CA ALA A 143 15.36 11.56 1.54
C ALA A 143 14.91 11.25 2.98
N THR A 144 14.16 12.16 3.62
CA THR A 144 13.70 12.01 5.01
C THR A 144 12.60 10.95 5.13
N VAL A 145 11.67 10.88 4.16
CA VAL A 145 10.65 9.81 4.07
C VAL A 145 11.32 8.45 3.87
N LEU A 146 12.36 8.35 3.02
CA LEU A 146 13.10 7.11 2.83
C LEU A 146 13.87 6.68 4.10
N ALA A 147 14.53 7.62 4.78
CA ALA A 147 15.20 7.37 6.06
C ALA A 147 14.22 6.92 7.15
N THR A 148 13.08 7.61 7.28
CA THR A 148 12.00 7.24 8.20
C THR A 148 11.48 5.83 7.88
N THR A 149 11.29 5.51 6.60
CA THR A 149 10.86 4.17 6.15
C THR A 149 11.84 3.08 6.57
N TYR A 150 13.15 3.27 6.37
CA TYR A 150 14.15 2.31 6.84
C TYR A 150 14.12 2.12 8.37
N SER A 151 14.01 3.20 9.14
CA SER A 151 13.91 3.13 10.60
C SER A 151 12.65 2.38 11.06
N SER A 152 11.49 2.66 10.46
CA SER A 152 10.23 1.95 10.74
C SER A 152 10.29 0.46 10.40
N CYS A 153 10.87 0.10 9.25
CA CYS A 153 11.11 -1.30 8.89
C CYS A 153 12.04 -2.00 9.91
N LYS A 154 13.15 -1.34 10.29
CA LYS A 154 14.11 -1.89 11.26
C LYS A 154 13.49 -2.15 12.63
N ALA A 155 12.71 -1.20 13.16
CA ALA A 155 12.08 -1.39 14.46
C ALA A 155 11.09 -2.55 14.51
N LEU A 156 10.28 -2.73 13.45
CA LEU A 156 9.40 -3.90 13.35
C LEU A 156 10.17 -5.21 13.16
N LEU A 157 11.29 -5.21 12.41
CA LEU A 157 12.16 -6.38 12.25
C LEU A 157 12.98 -6.72 13.52
N GLN A 158 13.17 -5.75 14.42
CA GLN A 158 13.83 -5.89 15.72
C GLN A 158 12.85 -6.18 16.87
N SER A 159 11.55 -6.04 16.62
CA SER A 159 10.50 -6.33 17.60
C SER A 159 10.29 -7.84 17.73
N GLU A 160 10.50 -8.39 18.94
CA GLU A 160 10.18 -9.79 19.22
C GLU A 160 8.69 -10.12 19.03
N ARG A 161 7.82 -9.10 19.10
CA ARG A 161 6.38 -9.25 18.86
C ARG A 161 6.08 -9.65 17.42
N VAL A 162 6.95 -9.35 16.44
CA VAL A 162 6.72 -9.60 15.01
C VAL A 162 6.54 -11.10 14.69
N ARG A 163 7.12 -11.99 15.51
CA ARG A 163 6.97 -13.45 15.41
C ARG A 163 5.53 -13.91 15.64
N HIS A 164 4.80 -13.23 16.53
CA HIS A 164 3.49 -13.67 17.01
C HIS A 164 2.35 -12.71 16.59
N SER A 165 2.59 -11.40 16.57
CA SER A 165 1.64 -10.36 16.17
C SER A 165 1.39 -10.35 14.66
N SER A 166 0.19 -10.76 14.24
CA SER A 166 -0.30 -10.57 12.86
C SER A 166 -0.36 -9.08 12.49
N SER A 167 -0.61 -8.21 13.46
CA SER A 167 -0.71 -6.76 13.30
C SER A 167 0.63 -6.15 12.90
N GLU A 168 1.71 -6.45 13.62
CA GLU A 168 3.05 -5.96 13.27
C GLU A 168 3.55 -6.52 11.93
N ARG A 169 3.26 -7.79 11.62
CA ARG A 169 3.58 -8.37 10.30
C ARG A 169 2.84 -7.66 9.16
N ALA A 170 1.61 -7.21 9.38
CA ALA A 170 0.86 -6.47 8.39
C ALA A 170 1.40 -5.05 8.19
N LEU A 171 1.73 -4.33 9.28
CA LEU A 171 2.44 -3.04 9.22
C LEU A 171 3.78 -3.18 8.47
N LEU A 172 4.55 -4.22 8.79
CA LEU A 172 5.84 -4.52 8.15
C LEU A 172 5.65 -4.83 6.66
N LYS A 173 4.62 -5.59 6.27
CA LYS A 173 4.32 -5.89 4.86
C LYS A 173 3.83 -4.66 4.08
N ASN A 174 3.11 -3.75 4.72
CA ASN A 174 2.76 -2.46 4.13
C ASN A 174 4.01 -1.61 3.90
N LEU A 175 4.87 -1.47 4.91
CA LEU A 175 6.14 -0.73 4.78
C LEU A 175 7.12 -1.38 3.79
N ALA A 176 7.11 -2.70 3.63
CA ALA A 176 7.85 -3.42 2.57
C ALA A 176 7.44 -2.98 1.17
N SER A 177 6.12 -2.92 0.92
CA SER A 177 5.56 -2.46 -0.36
C SER A 177 5.90 -0.99 -0.61
N TRP A 178 5.79 -0.16 0.42
CA TRP A 178 6.14 1.25 0.37
C TRP A 178 7.62 1.46 0.02
N LEU A 179 8.53 0.74 0.70
CA LEU A 179 9.96 0.78 0.45
C LEU A 179 10.30 0.35 -0.99
N GLY A 180 9.73 -0.76 -1.47
CA GLY A 180 9.93 -1.24 -2.84
C GLY A 180 9.45 -0.23 -3.90
N LEU A 181 8.31 0.42 -3.65
CA LEU A 181 7.76 1.47 -4.52
C LEU A 181 8.64 2.74 -4.53
N MET A 182 9.17 3.14 -3.37
CA MET A 182 10.10 4.27 -3.24
C MET A 182 11.45 4.03 -3.93
N THR A 183 11.88 2.77 -4.05
CA THR A 183 13.26 2.43 -4.43
C THR A 183 13.33 1.63 -5.73
N LEU A 184 13.05 0.33 -5.68
CA LEU A 184 13.29 -0.62 -6.78
C LEU A 184 12.45 -0.29 -8.02
N ALA A 185 11.17 0.03 -7.85
CA ALA A 185 10.29 0.48 -8.94
C ALA A 185 10.80 1.77 -9.61
N ARG A 186 11.54 2.60 -8.86
CA ARG A 186 12.12 3.88 -9.31
C ARG A 186 13.59 3.75 -9.74
N ASN A 187 14.09 2.52 -9.90
CA ASN A 187 15.47 2.19 -10.27
C ASN A 187 16.53 2.67 -9.25
N LYS A 188 16.16 2.89 -7.99
CA LYS A 188 17.08 3.20 -6.89
C LYS A 188 17.43 1.90 -6.13
N PRO A 189 18.71 1.60 -5.87
CA PRO A 189 19.11 0.38 -5.16
C PRO A 189 18.77 0.42 -3.66
N LEU A 190 18.52 -0.76 -3.09
CA LEU A 190 18.60 -0.98 -1.64
C LEU A 190 20.05 -1.28 -1.29
N LEU A 191 20.71 -0.39 -0.56
CA LEU A 191 22.12 -0.55 -0.17
C LEU A 191 22.23 -1.43 1.08
N THR A 192 23.18 -2.36 1.10
CA THR A 192 23.38 -3.29 2.24
C THR A 192 23.58 -2.57 3.58
N LYS A 193 24.23 -1.40 3.59
CA LYS A 193 24.40 -0.55 4.78
C LYS A 193 23.07 -0.04 5.37
N ASP A 194 22.06 0.14 4.52
CA ASP A 194 20.76 0.67 4.90
C ASP A 194 19.82 -0.51 5.23
N LEU A 195 19.84 -1.57 4.42
CA LEU A 195 19.10 -2.81 4.65
C LEU A 195 19.73 -4.01 3.89
N GLY A 196 20.48 -4.87 4.60
CA GLY A 196 21.04 -6.11 4.05
C GLY A 196 19.97 -7.20 3.90
N ILE A 197 19.42 -7.36 2.69
CA ILE A 197 18.32 -8.31 2.43
C ILE A 197 18.74 -9.78 2.59
N LYS A 198 19.96 -10.15 2.19
CA LYS A 198 20.44 -11.54 2.32
C LYS A 198 20.77 -11.88 3.77
N GLU A 199 21.42 -10.94 4.44
CA GLU A 199 21.74 -10.96 5.87
C GLU A 199 20.45 -11.13 6.68
N LEU A 200 19.41 -10.36 6.36
CA LEU A 200 18.09 -10.46 7.00
C LEU A 200 17.44 -11.84 6.82
N LEU A 201 17.58 -12.48 5.65
CA LEU A 201 17.07 -13.84 5.42
C LEU A 201 17.85 -14.89 6.23
N PHE A 202 19.18 -14.78 6.32
CA PHE A 202 19.99 -15.66 7.18
C PHE A 202 19.64 -15.47 8.67
N GLU A 203 19.53 -14.22 9.14
CA GLU A 203 19.11 -13.91 10.51
C GLU A 203 17.69 -14.37 10.80
N GLY A 204 16.76 -14.19 9.87
CA GLY A 204 15.38 -14.66 9.98
C GLY A 204 15.30 -16.17 10.16
N MET A 205 16.13 -16.93 9.43
CA MET A 205 16.20 -18.38 9.59
C MET A 205 16.86 -18.79 10.91
N GLN A 206 17.95 -18.12 11.34
CA GLN A 206 18.63 -18.42 12.60
C GLN A 206 17.77 -18.11 13.82
N LYS A 207 17.05 -17.00 13.79
CA LYS A 207 16.26 -16.51 14.93
C LYS A 207 14.85 -17.10 14.96
N GLY A 208 14.35 -17.74 13.91
CA GLY A 208 12.96 -18.19 13.82
C GLY A 208 11.99 -17.01 13.63
N MET A 209 12.26 -16.17 12.62
CA MET A 209 11.49 -15.00 12.25
C MET A 209 11.12 -14.97 10.75
N LEU A 210 11.24 -16.09 10.03
CA LEU A 210 10.89 -16.18 8.61
C LEU A 210 9.42 -15.82 8.36
N ILE A 211 8.53 -16.04 9.34
CA ILE A 211 7.12 -15.62 9.27
C ILE A 211 6.92 -14.11 9.09
N ALA A 212 7.91 -13.29 9.46
CA ALA A 212 7.93 -11.85 9.21
C ALA A 212 8.87 -11.49 8.05
N VAL A 213 10.06 -12.09 8.00
CA VAL A 213 11.11 -11.74 7.04
C VAL A 213 10.76 -12.17 5.61
N VAL A 214 10.22 -13.37 5.38
CA VAL A 214 9.92 -13.85 4.01
C VAL A 214 8.83 -12.98 3.36
N PRO A 215 7.66 -12.70 3.98
CA PRO A 215 6.68 -11.78 3.42
C PRO A 215 7.23 -10.36 3.21
N PHE A 216 8.09 -9.86 4.11
CA PHE A 216 8.75 -8.57 3.95
C PHE A 216 9.63 -8.53 2.70
N VAL A 217 10.55 -9.50 2.54
CA VAL A 217 11.46 -9.52 1.38
C VAL A 217 10.70 -9.77 0.08
N CYS A 218 9.73 -10.69 0.05
CA CYS A 218 8.88 -10.88 -1.12
C CYS A 218 8.16 -9.58 -1.51
N LYS A 219 7.57 -8.87 -0.54
CA LYS A 219 6.80 -7.66 -0.84
C LYS A 219 7.65 -6.47 -1.28
N VAL A 220 8.90 -6.38 -0.82
CA VAL A 220 9.90 -5.46 -1.39
C VAL A 220 10.21 -5.84 -2.84
N LEU A 221 10.47 -7.13 -3.12
CA LEU A 221 10.94 -7.60 -4.42
C LEU A 221 9.86 -7.60 -5.53
N GLU A 222 8.57 -7.64 -5.22
CA GLU A 222 7.49 -7.45 -6.22
C GLU A 222 7.76 -6.21 -7.10
N HIS A 223 8.22 -5.11 -6.49
CA HIS A 223 8.51 -3.85 -7.18
C HIS A 223 9.69 -3.90 -8.17
N CYS A 224 10.45 -5.01 -8.20
CA CYS A 224 11.42 -5.27 -9.27
C CYS A 224 10.74 -5.43 -10.63
N ALA A 225 9.49 -5.90 -10.71
CA ALA A 225 8.78 -6.09 -11.98
C ALA A 225 8.58 -4.77 -12.76
N ALA A 226 8.36 -3.66 -12.04
CA ALA A 226 8.24 -2.31 -12.62
C ALA A 226 9.61 -1.67 -12.94
N SER A 227 10.71 -2.26 -12.45
CA SER A 227 12.05 -1.71 -12.58
C SER A 227 12.64 -1.98 -13.97
N LYS A 228 13.37 -1.01 -14.53
CA LYS A 228 14.22 -1.23 -15.71
C LYS A 228 15.53 -1.93 -15.33
N ILE A 229 16.02 -1.70 -14.11
CA ILE A 229 17.32 -2.20 -13.63
C ILE A 229 17.19 -3.52 -12.84
N PHE A 230 16.21 -3.63 -11.94
CA PHE A 230 16.13 -4.72 -10.96
C PHE A 230 15.24 -5.91 -11.37
N LYS A 231 14.53 -5.83 -12.49
CA LYS A 231 13.78 -6.96 -13.06
C LYS A 231 14.70 -8.14 -13.43
N PRO A 232 14.17 -9.37 -13.61
CA PRO A 232 14.99 -10.49 -14.08
C PRO A 232 15.66 -10.18 -15.44
N PRO A 233 16.90 -10.66 -15.69
CA PRO A 233 17.71 -11.53 -14.84
C PRO A 233 18.76 -10.77 -13.98
N ASN A 234 18.40 -9.64 -13.36
CA ASN A 234 19.33 -8.85 -12.53
C ASN A 234 20.04 -9.72 -11.46
N PRO A 235 21.40 -9.77 -11.39
CA PRO A 235 22.12 -10.68 -10.49
C PRO A 235 21.91 -10.43 -8.99
N TRP A 236 21.70 -9.18 -8.57
CA TRP A 236 21.43 -8.86 -7.16
C TRP A 236 20.06 -9.42 -6.75
N MET A 237 19.04 -9.18 -7.57
CA MET A 237 17.68 -9.68 -7.34
C MET A 237 17.62 -11.21 -7.44
N MET A 238 18.19 -11.80 -8.50
CA MET A 238 18.24 -13.26 -8.66
C MET A 238 18.97 -13.94 -7.50
N GLY A 239 20.06 -13.34 -7.01
CA GLY A 239 20.78 -13.84 -5.84
C GLY A 239 20.01 -13.76 -4.52
N ILE A 240 18.90 -13.01 -4.45
CA ILE A 240 17.96 -13.05 -3.31
C ILE A 240 16.84 -14.05 -3.58
N VAL A 241 16.32 -14.12 -4.81
CA VAL A 241 15.31 -15.13 -5.21
C VAL A 241 15.85 -16.55 -5.03
N MET A 242 17.11 -16.82 -5.40
CA MET A 242 17.76 -18.11 -5.13
C MET A 242 17.75 -18.46 -3.64
N LEU A 243 18.03 -17.50 -2.75
CA LEU A 243 18.01 -17.72 -1.30
C LEU A 243 16.59 -17.96 -0.77
N LEU A 244 15.58 -17.26 -1.32
CA LEU A 244 14.17 -17.52 -1.01
C LEU A 244 13.71 -18.91 -1.50
N VAL A 245 14.21 -19.38 -2.64
CA VAL A 245 13.92 -20.74 -3.16
C VAL A 245 14.66 -21.81 -2.34
N GLU A 246 15.88 -21.54 -1.85
CA GLU A 246 16.58 -22.40 -0.90
C GLU A 246 15.80 -22.52 0.42
N ILE A 247 15.22 -21.42 0.92
CA ILE A 247 14.31 -21.41 2.08
C ILE A 247 13.03 -22.19 1.77
N HIS A 248 12.37 -21.94 0.64
CA HIS A 248 11.16 -22.67 0.20
C HIS A 248 11.39 -24.18 0.16
N SER A 249 12.57 -24.61 -0.27
CA SER A 249 12.93 -26.04 -0.35
C SER A 249 13.08 -26.73 1.02
N GLN A 250 13.18 -25.97 2.12
CA GLN A 250 13.39 -26.57 3.44
C GLN A 250 12.22 -27.51 3.83
N PRO A 251 12.51 -28.69 4.42
CA PRO A 251 11.48 -29.57 4.93
C PRO A 251 10.73 -28.89 6.08
N ASP A 252 9.45 -29.23 6.21
CA ASP A 252 8.55 -28.76 7.27
C ASP A 252 8.27 -27.25 7.29
N LEU A 253 8.81 -26.44 6.37
CA LEU A 253 8.51 -24.99 6.31
C LEU A 253 7.01 -24.77 6.05
N LYS A 254 6.37 -23.87 6.81
CA LYS A 254 4.93 -23.58 6.72
C LYS A 254 4.52 -23.19 5.31
N LEU A 255 3.39 -23.76 4.86
CA LEU A 255 2.82 -23.52 3.53
C LEU A 255 2.59 -22.04 3.23
N THR A 256 2.22 -21.23 4.23
CA THR A 256 2.08 -19.78 4.07
C THR A 256 3.37 -19.11 3.56
N LEU A 257 4.54 -19.57 4.00
CA LEU A 257 5.83 -19.04 3.55
C LEU A 257 6.25 -19.61 2.20
N LYS A 258 5.89 -20.87 1.89
CA LYS A 258 6.06 -21.42 0.54
C LYS A 258 5.25 -20.65 -0.49
N PHE A 259 3.98 -20.37 -0.19
CA PHE A 259 3.10 -19.60 -1.07
C PHE A 259 3.59 -18.16 -1.29
N GLU A 260 4.11 -17.46 -0.28
CA GLU A 260 4.68 -16.11 -0.46
C GLU A 260 5.89 -16.11 -1.43
N VAL A 261 6.72 -17.18 -1.44
CA VAL A 261 7.82 -17.32 -2.42
C VAL A 261 7.32 -17.70 -3.82
N GLU A 262 6.33 -18.59 -3.92
CA GLU A 262 5.72 -18.99 -5.20
C GLU A 262 4.98 -17.82 -5.87
N VAL A 263 4.24 -17.02 -5.09
CA VAL A 263 3.55 -15.80 -5.56
C VAL A 263 4.57 -14.76 -6.04
N LEU A 264 5.68 -14.56 -5.33
CA LEU A 264 6.77 -13.69 -5.80
C LEU A 264 7.33 -14.19 -7.14
N CYS A 265 7.68 -15.48 -7.25
CA CYS A 265 8.23 -16.05 -8.48
C CYS A 265 7.26 -15.85 -9.65
N LYS A 266 5.96 -16.11 -9.45
CA LYS A 266 4.91 -15.86 -10.44
C LYS A 266 4.80 -14.37 -10.82
N HIS A 267 4.87 -13.46 -9.84
CA HIS A 267 4.81 -12.01 -10.09
C HIS A 267 6.01 -11.51 -10.92
N LEU A 268 7.19 -12.06 -10.68
CA LEU A 268 8.41 -11.74 -11.43
C LEU A 268 8.57 -12.54 -12.74
N SER A 269 7.61 -13.39 -13.11
CA SER A 269 7.71 -14.31 -14.25
C SER A 269 8.94 -15.25 -14.19
N ILE A 270 9.31 -15.68 -12.99
CA ILE A 270 10.41 -16.62 -12.72
C ILE A 270 9.84 -18.02 -12.50
N ASN A 271 10.40 -19.03 -13.17
CA ASN A 271 10.09 -20.43 -12.90
C ASN A 271 10.88 -20.94 -11.68
N ILE A 272 10.16 -21.24 -10.59
CA ILE A 272 10.75 -21.73 -9.34
C ILE A 272 11.53 -23.04 -9.51
N HIS A 273 11.11 -23.92 -10.44
CA HIS A 273 11.80 -25.18 -10.70
C HIS A 273 13.14 -24.96 -11.39
N GLU A 274 13.23 -24.02 -12.33
CA GLU A 274 14.50 -23.66 -12.98
C GLU A 274 15.50 -23.11 -11.96
N VAL A 275 15.06 -22.20 -11.08
CA VAL A 275 15.90 -21.67 -9.99
C VAL A 275 16.37 -22.78 -9.04
N SER A 276 15.48 -23.71 -8.66
CA SER A 276 15.84 -24.88 -7.85
C SER A 276 16.90 -25.76 -8.53
N GLN A 277 16.81 -25.97 -9.85
CA GLN A 277 17.82 -26.70 -10.63
C GLN A 277 19.15 -25.95 -10.77
N MET A 278 19.14 -24.61 -10.77
CA MET A 278 20.37 -23.81 -10.76
C MET A 278 21.12 -23.93 -9.43
N ILE A 279 20.40 -23.92 -8.30
CA ILE A 279 20.99 -24.07 -6.96
C ILE A 279 21.72 -25.42 -6.85
N GLY A 280 21.06 -26.52 -7.25
CA GLY A 280 21.65 -27.87 -7.20
C GLY A 280 22.82 -28.13 -8.17
N LYS A 281 23.19 -27.18 -9.02
CA LYS A 281 24.27 -27.31 -10.03
C LYS A 281 25.43 -26.32 -9.82
N GLY A 282 25.42 -25.51 -8.78
CA GLY A 282 26.47 -24.53 -8.50
C GLY A 282 27.81 -25.17 -8.08
N PRO A 283 28.95 -24.46 -8.24
CA PRO A 283 30.23 -24.87 -7.66
C PRO A 283 30.14 -24.76 -6.13
N GLY A 284 29.88 -25.89 -5.48
CA GLY A 284 29.40 -25.96 -4.10
C GLY A 284 28.04 -26.63 -3.93
N GLY A 285 27.66 -27.53 -4.85
CA GLY A 285 26.40 -28.30 -4.84
C GLY A 285 26.25 -29.33 -3.71
N ASP A 286 26.62 -28.97 -2.47
CA ASP A 286 25.86 -29.48 -1.34
C ASP A 286 24.52 -28.72 -1.28
N ASN A 287 23.42 -29.42 -0.99
CA ASN A 287 22.14 -28.76 -0.76
C ASN A 287 22.07 -28.26 0.70
N GLY A 288 23.14 -27.68 1.25
CA GLY A 288 23.19 -27.47 2.70
C GLY A 288 24.28 -26.62 3.36
N GLY A 289 25.23 -26.05 2.64
CA GLY A 289 26.44 -25.45 3.22
C GLY A 289 26.18 -24.32 4.22
N ARG A 290 25.16 -23.49 4.00
CA ARG A 290 24.74 -22.44 4.96
C ARG A 290 23.35 -22.65 5.53
N LEU A 291 22.28 -22.79 4.74
CA LEU A 291 20.94 -22.89 5.33
C LEU A 291 20.70 -24.24 6.02
N ALA A 292 21.17 -25.38 5.50
CA ALA A 292 21.01 -26.64 6.23
C ALA A 292 21.93 -26.73 7.46
N ALA A 293 23.09 -26.08 7.44
CA ALA A 293 23.92 -25.89 8.64
C ALA A 293 23.18 -25.08 9.72
N ILE A 294 22.49 -23.99 9.34
CA ILE A 294 21.60 -23.24 10.24
C ILE A 294 20.43 -24.12 10.72
N ARG A 295 19.75 -24.85 9.81
CA ARG A 295 18.57 -25.68 10.12
C ARG A 295 18.84 -26.73 11.19
N LYS A 296 20.04 -27.31 11.25
CA LYS A 296 20.43 -28.28 12.28
C LYS A 296 20.34 -27.72 13.71
N ASN A 297 20.39 -26.40 13.87
CA ASN A 297 20.34 -25.72 15.17
C ASN A 297 18.96 -25.11 15.49
N ILE A 298 17.94 -25.31 14.64
CA ILE A 298 16.59 -24.77 14.86
C ILE A 298 15.74 -25.78 15.63
N ASP A 299 15.16 -25.35 16.75
CA ASP A 299 14.07 -26.09 17.40
C ASP A 299 12.78 -25.96 16.56
N ILE A 300 12.48 -27.01 15.80
CA ILE A 300 11.27 -27.11 14.97
C ILE A 300 10.00 -27.17 15.84
N SER A 301 10.08 -27.73 17.05
CA SER A 301 8.89 -28.02 17.87
C SER A 301 8.19 -26.74 18.37
N ASN A 302 8.98 -25.70 18.66
CA ASN A 302 8.51 -24.39 19.14
C ASN A 302 8.58 -23.29 18.06
N SER A 303 8.73 -23.65 16.78
CA SER A 303 8.95 -22.68 15.72
C SER A 303 7.68 -21.98 15.21
N THR A 304 7.75 -20.67 14.99
CA THR A 304 6.73 -19.93 14.23
C THR A 304 6.79 -20.19 12.73
N ASP A 305 7.87 -20.78 12.21
CA ASP A 305 8.18 -20.83 10.77
C ASP A 305 8.02 -22.23 10.18
N PHE A 306 8.24 -23.27 11.00
CA PHE A 306 8.14 -24.68 10.62
C PHE A 306 6.90 -25.34 11.23
N MET A 307 6.46 -26.45 10.64
CA MET A 307 5.40 -27.32 11.16
C MET A 307 6.03 -28.33 12.13
N SER A 308 5.48 -28.44 13.34
CA SER A 308 5.84 -29.54 14.24
C SER A 308 5.26 -30.86 13.71
N LYS A 309 5.99 -31.96 13.88
CA LYS A 309 5.54 -33.31 13.48
C LYS A 309 4.33 -33.79 14.29
N ASP A 310 4.14 -33.23 15.48
CA ASP A 310 3.01 -33.52 16.37
C ASP A 310 1.78 -32.62 16.10
N ALA A 311 1.88 -31.69 15.15
CA ALA A 311 0.76 -30.85 14.74
C ALA A 311 -0.23 -31.65 13.87
N VAL A 312 -1.03 -32.49 14.53
CA VAL A 312 -2.15 -33.21 13.90
C VAL A 312 -3.04 -32.21 13.15
N PRO A 313 -3.36 -32.44 11.87
CA PRO A 313 -4.31 -31.60 11.15
C PRO A 313 -5.66 -31.61 11.88
N VAL A 314 -6.18 -30.42 12.23
CA VAL A 314 -7.55 -30.30 12.78
C VAL A 314 -8.54 -30.55 11.65
N GLY A 315 -8.80 -31.83 11.37
CA GLY A 315 -9.58 -32.29 10.23
C GLY A 315 -9.79 -33.80 10.26
N GLY A 316 -10.82 -34.25 10.99
CA GLY A 316 -11.32 -35.63 10.92
C GLY A 316 -11.34 -36.38 12.25
N ARG A 317 -12.31 -36.07 13.12
CA ARG A 317 -12.76 -37.04 14.13
C ARG A 317 -13.44 -38.21 13.43
N LYS A 318 -12.66 -39.25 13.10
CA LYS A 318 -13.20 -40.60 12.90
C LYS A 318 -13.57 -41.12 14.29
N ASP A 319 -14.81 -40.89 14.71
CA ASP A 319 -15.54 -41.67 15.75
C ASP A 319 -16.87 -40.97 16.06
N ALA A 320 -17.85 -41.14 15.16
CA ALA A 320 -19.26 -40.86 15.42
C ALA A 320 -20.09 -41.89 14.66
N LYS A 321 -20.75 -42.81 15.38
CA LYS A 321 -21.70 -43.75 14.78
C LYS A 321 -22.94 -42.98 14.28
N PRO A 322 -23.45 -43.22 13.07
CA PRO A 322 -24.71 -42.64 12.64
C PRO A 322 -25.87 -43.31 13.39
N GLN A 323 -26.54 -42.57 14.28
CA GLN A 323 -27.91 -42.92 14.67
C GLN A 323 -28.84 -42.53 13.53
N GLY A 324 -29.65 -43.49 13.08
CA GLY A 324 -30.50 -43.31 11.90
C GLY A 324 -31.71 -42.42 12.16
N PHE A 325 -32.16 -41.74 11.11
CA PHE A 325 -33.50 -41.16 11.00
C PHE A 325 -34.20 -41.77 9.77
N PRO A 326 -35.54 -41.92 9.81
CA PRO A 326 -36.30 -42.49 8.70
C PRO A 326 -36.42 -41.49 7.54
N GLY A 327 -36.45 -41.99 6.30
CA GLY A 327 -36.88 -41.22 5.12
C GLY A 327 -38.35 -41.49 4.77
N PRO A 328 -38.80 -41.16 3.54
CA PRO A 328 -38.20 -40.24 2.54
C PRO A 328 -39.23 -39.29 1.86
N ALA A 329 -38.74 -38.45 0.93
CA ALA A 329 -39.48 -37.64 -0.07
C ALA A 329 -40.36 -36.47 0.45
N HIS A 330 -40.27 -35.25 -0.09
CA HIS A 330 -40.49 -34.87 -1.50
C HIS A 330 -39.68 -33.61 -1.94
N PRO A 331 -39.63 -33.27 -3.26
CA PRO A 331 -38.63 -32.35 -3.82
C PRO A 331 -39.09 -30.89 -3.95
N GLY A 332 -38.17 -29.95 -3.76
CA GLY A 332 -38.37 -28.55 -4.14
C GLY A 332 -37.33 -27.57 -3.57
N MET A 333 -36.41 -27.12 -4.43
CA MET A 333 -35.51 -25.94 -4.38
C MET A 333 -34.03 -26.29 -4.68
N PRO A 334 -33.31 -25.48 -5.49
CA PRO A 334 -31.95 -25.78 -5.94
C PRO A 334 -30.87 -25.42 -4.91
N PHE A 335 -29.78 -26.18 -4.95
CA PHE A 335 -28.50 -25.84 -4.31
C PHE A 335 -27.92 -24.55 -4.89
N PHE A 336 -27.56 -23.59 -4.03
CA PHE A 336 -26.63 -22.52 -4.39
C PHE A 336 -25.24 -22.81 -3.83
N GLY A 337 -24.33 -23.17 -4.72
CA GLY A 337 -22.89 -23.12 -4.50
C GLY A 337 -22.24 -22.51 -5.74
N GLY A 338 -21.35 -21.53 -5.58
CA GLY A 338 -20.67 -20.89 -6.70
C GLY A 338 -20.07 -19.54 -6.33
N PHE A 339 -18.75 -19.41 -6.56
CA PHE A 339 -18.04 -18.14 -6.45
C PHE A 339 -18.50 -17.14 -7.51
N GLY A 340 -18.40 -15.84 -7.21
CA GLY A 340 -18.91 -14.77 -8.06
C GLY A 340 -18.13 -14.58 -9.37
N GLY A 341 -18.87 -14.27 -10.44
CA GLY A 341 -18.36 -13.61 -11.64
C GLY A 341 -18.48 -12.08 -11.55
N PRO A 342 -17.93 -11.32 -12.52
CA PRO A 342 -17.98 -9.86 -12.54
C PRO A 342 -19.37 -9.32 -12.93
N PRO A 343 -19.69 -8.04 -12.61
CA PRO A 343 -21.01 -7.45 -12.85
C PRO A 343 -21.26 -7.11 -14.34
N PRO A 344 -22.53 -7.03 -14.78
CA PRO A 344 -22.88 -6.73 -16.17
C PRO A 344 -22.82 -5.23 -16.49
N GLY A 345 -22.49 -4.91 -17.75
CA GLY A 345 -22.77 -3.60 -18.35
C GLY A 345 -24.18 -3.54 -18.98
N PRO A 346 -24.72 -2.34 -19.25
CA PRO A 346 -26.09 -2.19 -19.76
C PRO A 346 -26.22 -2.50 -21.26
N ASP A 347 -27.39 -3.04 -21.64
CA ASP A 347 -27.74 -3.46 -23.00
C ASP A 347 -27.75 -2.31 -24.03
N ALA A 348 -27.33 -2.63 -25.27
CA ALA A 348 -27.61 -1.83 -26.46
C ALA A 348 -27.75 -2.69 -27.73
N MET A 349 -29.01 -3.06 -28.01
CA MET A 349 -29.65 -3.27 -29.33
C MET A 349 -29.03 -4.18 -30.41
N HIS A 350 -29.90 -5.06 -30.92
CA HIS A 350 -29.74 -5.87 -32.14
C HIS A 350 -29.34 -5.09 -33.40
N THR A 351 -28.47 -5.70 -34.22
CA THR A 351 -28.53 -5.64 -35.69
C THR A 351 -28.10 -7.00 -36.31
N PRO A 352 -28.64 -7.42 -37.48
CA PRO A 352 -28.39 -8.75 -38.06
C PRO A 352 -27.16 -8.80 -38.99
N PRO A 353 -26.65 -10.01 -39.35
CA PRO A 353 -25.43 -10.17 -40.14
C PRO A 353 -25.64 -9.94 -41.66
N GLY A 354 -24.63 -9.36 -42.31
CA GLY A 354 -24.55 -9.24 -43.78
C GLY A 354 -23.87 -10.44 -44.47
N PRO A 355 -24.10 -10.65 -45.78
CA PRO A 355 -23.62 -11.81 -46.54
C PRO A 355 -22.17 -11.66 -47.07
N PRO A 356 -21.54 -12.74 -47.59
CA PRO A 356 -20.08 -12.80 -47.80
C PRO A 356 -19.60 -12.53 -49.24
N GLY A 357 -18.35 -12.05 -49.32
CA GLY A 357 -17.42 -12.33 -50.43
C GLY A 357 -17.31 -11.27 -51.54
N PHE A 358 -16.08 -10.84 -51.84
CA PHE A 358 -15.51 -10.71 -53.18
C PHE A 358 -13.98 -10.50 -53.10
N GLU A 359 -13.21 -11.23 -53.91
CA GLU A 359 -11.74 -11.19 -53.94
C GLU A 359 -11.20 -10.49 -55.20
N HIS A 360 -10.08 -9.77 -55.04
CA HIS A 360 -9.02 -9.48 -56.04
C HIS A 360 -9.38 -8.62 -57.29
N PRO A 361 -8.39 -8.16 -58.13
CA PRO A 361 -6.93 -8.38 -58.09
C PRO A 361 -5.98 -7.15 -58.29
N MET A 362 -4.68 -7.39 -58.03
CA MET A 362 -3.46 -6.88 -58.72
C MET A 362 -3.02 -5.39 -58.62
N GLY A 363 -1.73 -5.18 -58.30
CA GLY A 363 -1.05 -3.88 -58.22
C GLY A 363 0.49 -4.01 -58.14
N ILE A 364 1.11 -4.26 -59.29
CA ILE A 364 2.54 -4.56 -59.55
C ILE A 364 3.53 -3.50 -58.98
N GLY A 365 4.66 -3.95 -58.40
CA GLY A 365 5.81 -3.09 -58.02
C GLY A 365 6.86 -2.92 -59.14
N PRO A 366 7.85 -2.02 -59.00
CA PRO A 366 9.18 -2.49 -58.56
C PRO A 366 9.99 -1.48 -57.71
N GLY A 367 11.09 -1.94 -57.08
CA GLY A 367 12.18 -1.10 -56.54
C GLY A 367 13.40 -1.07 -57.49
N PRO A 368 14.65 -0.79 -57.04
CA PRO A 368 15.11 -0.32 -55.73
C PRO A 368 16.07 0.92 -55.80
N HIS A 369 16.77 1.22 -54.69
CA HIS A 369 17.75 2.31 -54.48
C HIS A 369 18.96 2.35 -55.44
N PRO A 370 19.69 3.48 -55.45
CA PRO A 370 21.12 3.44 -55.06
C PRO A 370 21.58 4.53 -54.05
N ASP A 371 22.87 4.43 -53.68
CA ASP A 371 23.63 4.98 -52.53
C ASP A 371 23.80 6.50 -52.36
N PRO A 372 24.23 6.97 -51.15
CA PRO A 372 24.77 8.30 -50.91
C PRO A 372 26.28 8.42 -51.22
N GLY A 373 26.70 9.57 -51.76
CA GLY A 373 28.11 9.87 -52.10
C GLY A 373 28.97 10.43 -50.93
N PRO A 374 30.31 10.51 -51.08
CA PRO A 374 31.23 10.70 -49.96
C PRO A 374 31.92 12.08 -49.85
N ALA A 375 32.46 12.33 -48.65
CA ALA A 375 33.65 13.12 -48.28
C ALA A 375 33.88 14.54 -48.88
N GLY A 376 33.96 15.53 -47.98
CA GLY A 376 34.58 16.83 -48.20
C GLY A 376 35.47 17.23 -47.01
N ASP A 377 36.72 17.57 -47.29
CA ASP A 377 37.79 17.87 -46.32
C ASP A 377 37.79 19.36 -45.87
N GLY A 378 38.46 19.69 -44.76
CA GLY A 378 38.65 21.07 -44.31
C GLY A 378 38.76 21.27 -42.80
N GLY A 379 39.92 21.00 -42.21
CA GLY A 379 40.21 21.34 -40.81
C GLY A 379 40.98 22.66 -40.64
N HIS A 380 40.78 23.37 -39.51
CA HIS A 380 41.90 24.02 -38.83
C HIS A 380 41.69 24.34 -37.33
N MET A 381 42.83 24.46 -36.67
CA MET A 381 43.13 24.56 -35.23
C MET A 381 42.35 25.57 -34.37
N GLY A 382 42.30 25.29 -33.06
CA GLY A 382 41.85 26.23 -32.02
C GLY A 382 42.02 25.73 -30.57
N ILE A 383 43.18 25.17 -30.21
CA ILE A 383 43.47 24.78 -28.81
C ILE A 383 44.11 25.97 -28.07
N LEU A 384 43.55 26.35 -26.93
CA LEU A 384 44.20 27.20 -25.92
C LEU A 384 44.66 26.31 -24.74
N PRO A 385 45.90 26.47 -24.23
CA PRO A 385 46.37 25.74 -23.07
C PRO A 385 45.98 26.44 -21.76
N GLY A 386 45.82 25.67 -20.69
CA GLY A 386 45.78 26.21 -19.33
C GLY A 386 47.15 26.12 -18.66
N THR A 387 47.48 27.08 -17.81
CA THR A 387 48.10 26.95 -16.46
C THR A 387 48.51 28.34 -15.96
N GLY A 388 48.16 28.65 -14.71
CA GLY A 388 48.31 29.96 -14.08
C GLY A 388 47.32 30.10 -12.94
#